data_AF-A0A949KVU6-F1
#
_entry.id   AF-A0A949KVU6-F1
#
_cell.length_a   1.000
_cell.length_b   1.000
_cell.length_c   1.000
_cell.angle_alpha   90.00
_cell.angle_beta   90.00
_cell.angle_gamma   90.00
#
_symmetry.space_group_name_H-M   'P 1'
#
loop_
_entity.id
_entity.type
_entity.pdbx_description
1 polymer ?
#
loop_
_entity_poly.entity_id
_entity_poly.type
_entity_poly.pdbx_seq_one_letter_code
_entity_poly.pdbx_strand_id
1 'polypeptide(L)'
;MLITDIKRNEGNNIGHVGLALIGEMARVCGLDTLVDRLGPGKAPQIKEREIFRTLAGLMCQGKTDFDHVREYYGDDFFATSLGLGRVPSAEILRQRFQRITLETDLDAQLPRCSVELWKKTGMQPEIIEMTRDDNKKEHWVRLDIDVSIFDNADTEKEGASATYDKRFGFAPIFAHLGGGWMVNGKLRPGSSHSSCEG
;
A
#
# COMPACT_ATOMS: atom_id res chain seq x y z
N MET A 1 18.69 -2.11 12.31
CA MET A 1 18.46 -3.56 12.24
C MET A 1 18.06 -3.87 10.81
N LEU A 2 18.75 -4.78 10.12
CA LEU A 2 18.43 -5.17 8.74
C LEU A 2 17.81 -6.57 8.79
N ILE A 3 16.55 -6.71 8.36
CA ILE A 3 15.91 -8.03 8.23
C ILE A 3 16.46 -8.68 6.96
N THR A 4 17.19 -9.77 7.12
CA THR A 4 17.87 -10.48 6.02
C THR A 4 16.96 -11.46 5.29
N ASP A 5 15.85 -11.87 5.93
CA ASP A 5 14.94 -12.89 5.40
C ASP A 5 13.51 -12.66 5.94
N ILE A 6 12.50 -12.81 5.08
CA ILE A 6 11.08 -12.68 5.46
C ILE A 6 10.43 -14.04 5.19
N LYS A 7 10.13 -14.78 6.26
CA LYS A 7 9.44 -16.08 6.18
C LYS A 7 8.02 -15.96 6.71
N ARG A 8 7.09 -16.71 6.10
CA ARG A 8 5.73 -16.87 6.61
C ARG A 8 5.78 -17.59 7.98
N ASN A 9 5.12 -17.03 8.98
CA ASN A 9 4.94 -17.61 10.30
C ASN A 9 3.44 -17.75 10.58
N GLU A 10 3.00 -18.88 11.12
CA GLU A 10 1.59 -19.15 11.47
C GLU A 10 1.21 -18.62 12.86
N GLY A 11 2.16 -18.10 13.64
CA GLY A 11 1.93 -17.52 14.96
C GLY A 11 1.40 -16.07 14.92
N ASN A 12 0.46 -15.75 15.79
CA ASN A 12 -0.12 -14.41 15.93
C ASN A 12 0.82 -13.51 16.76
N ASN A 13 1.56 -12.61 16.12
CA ASN A 13 2.37 -11.60 16.81
C ASN A 13 1.65 -10.24 16.79
N ILE A 14 1.25 -9.74 17.96
CA ILE A 14 0.64 -8.42 18.12
C ILE A 14 1.63 -7.51 18.86
N GLY A 15 2.03 -6.40 18.23
CA GLY A 15 2.89 -5.37 18.83
C GLY A 15 3.44 -4.37 17.80
N HIS A 16 4.11 -3.32 18.28
CA HIS A 16 4.72 -2.28 17.44
C HIS A 16 5.81 -2.79 16.46
N VAL A 17 6.17 -4.08 16.53
CA VAL A 17 7.00 -4.83 15.57
C VAL A 17 6.50 -4.70 14.13
N GLY A 18 5.19 -4.44 13.94
CA GLY A 18 4.60 -4.20 12.63
C GLY A 18 5.29 -3.07 11.85
N LEU A 19 5.70 -1.97 12.49
CA LEU A 19 6.36 -0.86 11.79
C LEU A 19 7.72 -1.25 11.20
N ALA A 20 8.50 -2.05 11.93
CA ALA A 20 9.76 -2.59 11.44
C ALA A 20 9.55 -3.48 10.20
N LEU A 21 8.48 -4.28 10.22
CA LEU A 21 8.10 -5.09 9.07
C LEU A 21 7.69 -4.22 7.87
N ILE A 22 6.96 -3.12 8.07
CA ILE A 22 6.59 -2.18 7.00
C ILE A 22 7.84 -1.56 6.34
N GLY A 23 8.79 -1.08 7.16
CA GLY A 23 10.05 -0.54 6.65
C GLY A 23 10.83 -1.56 5.80
N GLU A 24 10.79 -2.83 6.21
CA GLU A 24 11.45 -3.92 5.49
C GLU A 24 10.68 -4.38 4.25
N MET A 25 9.35 -4.40 4.28
CA MET A 25 8.53 -4.65 3.10
C MET A 25 8.78 -3.60 2.03
N ALA A 26 8.87 -2.31 2.38
CA ALA A 26 9.19 -1.22 1.46
C ALA A 26 10.58 -1.41 0.79
N ARG A 27 11.56 -1.91 1.55
CA ARG A 27 12.88 -2.24 1.01
C ARG A 27 12.83 -3.46 0.09
N VAL A 28 12.20 -4.54 0.55
CA VAL A 28 12.15 -5.84 -0.13
C VAL A 28 11.36 -5.75 -1.43
N CYS A 29 10.22 -5.05 -1.45
CA CYS A 29 9.42 -4.85 -2.65
C CYS A 29 10.07 -3.88 -3.66
N GLY A 30 11.18 -3.22 -3.28
CA GLY A 30 11.89 -2.29 -4.15
C GLY A 30 11.30 -0.87 -4.21
N LEU A 31 10.32 -0.55 -3.35
CA LEU A 31 9.72 0.78 -3.27
C LEU A 31 10.79 1.84 -2.98
N ASP A 32 11.71 1.58 -2.05
CA ASP A 32 12.80 2.52 -1.73
C ASP A 32 13.61 2.92 -2.96
N THR A 33 14.01 1.93 -3.75
CA THR A 33 14.82 2.13 -4.96
C THR A 33 14.02 2.87 -6.03
N LEU A 34 12.73 2.55 -6.17
CA LEU A 34 11.82 3.21 -7.09
C LEU A 34 11.69 4.70 -6.77
N VAL A 35 11.32 5.06 -5.53
CA VAL A 35 11.05 6.46 -5.17
C VAL A 35 12.32 7.30 -5.10
N ASP A 36 13.46 6.73 -4.69
CA ASP A 36 14.72 7.46 -4.72
C ASP A 36 15.20 7.74 -6.15
N ARG A 37 14.93 6.84 -7.10
CA ARG A 37 15.24 7.05 -8.52
C ARG A 37 14.33 8.10 -9.16
N LEU A 38 13.06 8.16 -8.76
CA LEU A 38 12.10 9.16 -9.21
C LEU A 38 12.31 10.53 -8.53
N GLY A 39 13.06 10.55 -7.43
CA GLY A 39 13.45 11.77 -6.74
C GLY A 39 14.39 12.67 -7.55
N PRO A 40 14.54 13.94 -7.14
CA PRO A 40 15.31 14.95 -7.88
C PRO A 40 16.84 14.75 -7.92
N GLY A 41 17.36 13.57 -7.55
CA GLY A 41 18.78 13.19 -7.61
C GLY A 41 19.76 13.97 -6.71
N LYS A 42 19.39 15.16 -6.23
CA LYS A 42 20.15 15.96 -5.26
C LYS A 42 20.09 15.26 -3.90
N ALA A 43 21.23 15.08 -3.23
CA ALA A 43 21.31 14.48 -1.90
C ALA A 43 20.54 15.32 -0.86
N PRO A 44 19.26 15.03 -0.58
CA PRO A 44 18.48 15.84 0.32
C PRO A 44 18.78 15.41 1.76
N GLN A 45 18.51 16.28 2.74
CA GLN A 45 18.64 15.88 4.14
C GLN A 45 17.69 14.73 4.53
N ILE A 46 16.57 14.61 3.83
CA ILE A 46 15.59 13.52 3.98
C ILE A 46 15.45 12.86 2.61
N LYS A 47 15.69 11.55 2.47
CA LYS A 47 15.58 10.84 1.18
C LYS A 47 14.12 10.59 0.79
N GLU A 48 13.84 10.28 -0.47
CA GLU A 48 12.45 10.04 -0.92
C GLU A 48 11.87 8.79 -0.32
N ARG A 49 12.67 7.74 -0.15
CA ARG A 49 12.28 6.55 0.60
C ARG A 49 11.76 6.88 2.01
N GLU A 50 12.32 7.88 2.67
CA GLU A 50 11.93 8.25 4.04
C GLU A 50 10.53 8.89 4.07
N ILE A 51 10.15 9.63 3.03
CA ILE A 51 8.80 10.20 2.86
C ILE A 51 7.78 9.07 2.73
N PHE A 52 8.04 8.12 1.83
CA PHE A 52 7.13 7.00 1.57
C PHE A 52 7.04 6.03 2.75
N ARG A 53 8.15 5.75 3.44
CA ARG A 53 8.15 4.93 4.65
C ARG A 53 7.40 5.63 5.80
N THR A 54 7.55 6.94 5.94
CA THR A 54 6.77 7.72 6.92
C THR A 54 5.28 7.61 6.63
N LEU A 55 4.85 7.80 5.38
CA LEU A 55 3.45 7.64 4.98
C LEU A 55 2.93 6.23 5.24
N ALA A 56 3.70 5.20 4.87
CA ALA A 56 3.34 3.82 5.13
C ALA A 56 3.16 3.56 6.64
N GLY A 57 4.06 4.09 7.47
CA GLY A 57 3.96 4.00 8.93
C GLY A 57 2.69 4.64 9.48
N LEU A 58 2.39 5.88 9.06
CA LEU A 58 1.17 6.59 9.46
C LEU A 58 -0.10 5.84 9.05
N MET A 59 -0.18 5.39 7.80
CA MET A 59 -1.32 4.63 7.30
C MET A 59 -1.54 3.33 8.08
N CYS A 60 -0.47 2.60 8.40
CA CYS A 60 -0.56 1.37 9.20
C CYS A 60 -1.03 1.61 10.65
N GLN A 61 -0.99 2.85 11.12
CA GLN A 61 -1.48 3.26 12.44
C GLN A 61 -2.85 3.96 12.36
N GLY A 62 -3.50 3.98 11.20
CA GLY A 62 -4.78 4.65 11.00
C GLY A 62 -4.68 6.18 10.99
N LYS A 63 -3.47 6.74 10.82
CA LYS A 63 -3.23 8.19 10.74
C LYS A 63 -3.27 8.63 9.28
N THR A 64 -4.38 9.23 8.87
CA THR A 64 -4.67 9.53 7.46
C THR A 64 -4.36 10.98 7.04
N ASP A 65 -4.22 11.90 7.99
CA ASP A 65 -3.74 13.27 7.78
C ASP A 65 -2.20 13.36 7.85
N PHE A 66 -1.61 14.20 7.00
CA PHE A 66 -0.17 14.51 7.02
C PHE A 66 0.26 15.15 8.36
N ASP A 67 -0.61 15.92 9.01
CA ASP A 67 -0.32 16.60 10.27
C ASP A 67 -0.13 15.62 11.44
N HIS A 68 -0.63 14.39 11.34
CA HIS A 68 -0.40 13.35 12.36
C HIS A 68 1.07 12.97 12.51
N VAL A 69 1.93 13.27 11.52
CA VAL A 69 3.37 13.03 11.64
C VAL A 69 3.99 13.81 12.82
N ARG A 70 3.36 14.92 13.25
CA ARG A 70 3.83 15.74 14.37
C ARG A 70 3.86 14.98 15.69
N GLU A 71 3.01 13.97 15.84
CA GLU A 71 2.99 13.11 17.03
C GLU A 71 4.26 12.26 17.19
N TYR A 72 5.02 12.06 16.10
CA TYR A 72 6.22 11.23 16.07
C TYR A 72 7.53 12.05 16.05
N TYR A 73 7.45 13.36 16.30
CA TYR A 73 8.65 14.19 16.38
C TYR A 73 9.50 13.82 17.59
N GLY A 74 10.74 13.38 17.32
CA GLY A 74 11.64 12.89 18.36
C GLY A 74 11.32 11.47 18.83
N ASP A 75 10.41 10.76 18.17
CA ASP A 75 10.15 9.35 18.44
C ASP A 75 11.23 8.47 17.78
N ASP A 76 12.23 8.10 18.58
CA ASP A 76 13.32 7.23 18.16
C ASP A 76 12.84 5.83 17.71
N PHE A 77 11.76 5.32 18.30
CA PHE A 77 11.22 4.02 17.95
C PHE A 77 10.58 4.07 16.55
N PHE A 78 9.77 5.09 16.28
CA PHE A 78 9.16 5.30 14.96
C PHE A 78 10.24 5.49 13.88
N ALA A 79 11.20 6.38 14.14
CA ALA A 79 12.31 6.64 13.22
C ALA A 79 13.15 5.39 12.96
N THR A 80 13.53 4.65 14.00
CA THR A 80 14.36 3.44 13.88
C THR A 80 13.60 2.32 13.17
N SER A 81 12.32 2.11 13.51
CA SER A 81 11.50 1.03 12.92
C SER A 81 11.32 1.23 11.42
N LEU A 82 11.11 2.47 10.98
CA LEU A 82 10.97 2.79 9.56
C LEU A 82 12.32 3.09 8.88
N GLY A 83 13.44 3.03 9.60
CA GLY A 83 14.77 3.32 9.06
C GLY A 83 14.93 4.75 8.53
N LEU A 84 14.33 5.71 9.24
CA LEU A 84 14.40 7.14 8.93
C LEU A 84 15.66 7.73 9.56
N GLY A 85 16.33 8.65 8.86
CA GLY A 85 17.37 9.48 9.46
C GLY A 85 16.76 10.60 10.33
N ARG A 86 15.60 11.10 9.91
CA ARG A 86 14.80 12.07 10.65
C ARG A 86 13.33 11.99 10.23
N VAL A 87 12.41 12.15 11.18
CA VAL A 87 10.98 12.29 10.88
C VAL A 87 10.73 13.60 10.10
N PRO A 88 10.14 13.56 8.89
CA PRO A 88 9.88 14.76 8.10
C PRO A 88 8.80 15.64 8.74
N SER A 89 8.82 16.94 8.43
CA SER A 89 7.68 17.78 8.79
C SER A 89 6.45 17.45 7.93
N ALA A 90 5.26 17.78 8.41
CA ALA A 90 4.00 17.59 7.66
C ALA A 90 4.05 18.27 6.27
N GLU A 91 4.66 19.45 6.18
CA GLU A 91 4.81 20.21 4.94
C GLU A 91 5.76 19.51 3.97
N ILE A 92 6.91 19.03 4.45
CA ILE A 92 7.86 18.26 3.64
C ILE A 92 7.19 16.97 3.16
N LEU A 93 6.55 16.23 4.06
CA LEU A 93 5.85 14.98 3.76
C LEU A 93 4.83 15.17 2.64
N ARG A 94 3.95 16.17 2.78
CA ARG A 94 2.91 16.49 1.80
C ARG A 94 3.50 16.95 0.46
N GLN A 95 4.37 17.96 0.48
CA GLN A 95 4.87 18.57 -0.76
C GLN A 95 5.70 17.58 -1.58
N ARG A 96 6.54 16.76 -0.94
CA ARG A 96 7.39 15.82 -1.66
C ARG A 96 6.60 14.63 -2.18
N PHE A 97 5.65 14.12 -1.41
CA PHE A 97 4.72 13.11 -1.88
C PHE A 97 3.95 13.60 -3.11
N GLN A 98 3.30 14.77 -3.00
CA GLN A 98 2.55 15.39 -4.10
C GLN A 98 3.41 15.55 -5.36
N ARG A 99 4.62 16.09 -5.21
CA ARG A 99 5.55 16.26 -6.31
C ARG A 99 5.84 14.93 -7.02
N ILE A 100 6.23 13.89 -6.29
CA ILE A 100 6.52 12.59 -6.91
C ILE A 100 5.25 12.03 -7.58
N THR A 101 4.10 12.06 -6.91
CA THR A 101 2.88 11.46 -7.45
C THR A 101 2.32 12.20 -8.67
N LEU A 102 2.54 13.51 -8.78
CA LEU A 102 1.98 14.34 -9.86
C LEU A 102 2.95 14.55 -11.02
N GLU A 103 4.27 14.48 -10.77
CA GLU A 103 5.30 14.78 -11.76
C GLU A 103 6.01 13.53 -12.30
N THR A 104 5.67 12.34 -11.80
CA THR A 104 6.32 11.07 -12.20
C THR A 104 5.30 9.96 -12.46
N ASP A 105 5.75 8.85 -13.04
CA ASP A 105 4.96 7.65 -13.35
C ASP A 105 4.91 6.64 -12.20
N LEU A 106 4.99 7.13 -10.94
CA LEU A 106 5.03 6.27 -9.76
C LEU A 106 3.87 5.27 -9.74
N ASP A 107 2.65 5.73 -10.03
CA ASP A 107 1.42 4.94 -10.06
C ASP A 107 1.51 3.76 -11.04
N ALA A 108 2.04 3.98 -12.23
CA ALA A 108 2.24 2.95 -13.25
C ALA A 108 3.33 1.94 -12.84
N GLN A 109 4.26 2.32 -11.97
CA GLN A 109 5.37 1.47 -11.53
C GLN A 109 5.10 0.71 -10.22
N LEU A 110 4.22 1.21 -9.36
CA LEU A 110 3.86 0.58 -8.07
C LEU A 110 3.43 -0.90 -8.19
N PRO A 111 2.65 -1.32 -9.21
CA PRO A 111 2.30 -2.74 -9.37
C PRO A 111 3.52 -3.67 -9.46
N ARG A 112 4.65 -3.18 -9.99
CA ARG A 112 5.89 -3.97 -10.04
C ARG A 112 6.43 -4.25 -8.64
N CYS A 113 6.33 -3.29 -7.71
CA CYS A 113 6.74 -3.51 -6.33
C CYS A 113 5.91 -4.62 -5.66
N SER A 114 4.60 -4.66 -5.89
CA SER A 114 3.74 -5.75 -5.40
C SER A 114 4.15 -7.11 -5.97
N VAL A 115 4.47 -7.19 -7.27
CA VAL A 115 4.98 -8.41 -7.91
C VAL A 115 6.34 -8.84 -7.35
N GLU A 116 7.24 -7.90 -7.07
CA GLU A 116 8.53 -8.23 -6.46
C GLU A 116 8.38 -8.69 -5.00
N LEU A 117 7.45 -8.09 -4.25
CA LEU A 117 7.14 -8.55 -2.89
C LEU A 117 6.59 -9.98 -2.92
N TRP A 118 5.69 -10.29 -3.85
CA TRP A 118 5.17 -11.64 -4.06
C TRP A 118 6.30 -12.66 -4.24
N LYS A 119 7.20 -12.41 -5.19
CA LYS A 119 8.29 -13.33 -5.51
C LYS A 119 9.20 -13.56 -4.31
N LYS A 120 9.52 -12.50 -3.56
CA LYS A 120 10.45 -12.56 -2.43
C LYS A 120 9.84 -13.15 -1.16
N THR A 121 8.53 -13.01 -0.97
CA THR A 121 7.82 -13.61 0.18
C THR A 121 7.49 -15.08 -0.04
N GLY A 122 7.73 -15.61 -1.25
CA GLY A 122 7.39 -16.99 -1.61
C GLY A 122 5.88 -17.22 -1.61
N MET A 123 5.09 -16.17 -1.85
CA MET A 123 3.64 -16.25 -1.83
C MET A 123 3.15 -17.23 -2.90
N GLN A 124 2.26 -18.14 -2.50
CA GLN A 124 1.61 -19.10 -3.39
C GLN A 124 0.11 -18.85 -3.34
N PRO A 125 -0.56 -18.67 -4.49
CA PRO A 125 -1.99 -18.49 -4.51
C PRO A 125 -2.69 -19.81 -4.12
N GLU A 126 -3.93 -19.71 -3.68
CA GLU A 126 -4.79 -20.87 -3.53
C GLU A 126 -5.08 -21.46 -4.92
N ILE A 127 -4.57 -22.67 -5.18
CA ILE A 127 -4.81 -23.41 -6.42
C ILE A 127 -5.98 -24.36 -6.23
N ILE A 128 -7.00 -24.21 -7.08
CA ILE A 128 -8.15 -25.10 -7.15
C ILE A 128 -7.90 -26.07 -8.31
N GLU A 129 -7.78 -27.36 -7.99
CA GLU A 129 -7.71 -28.42 -9.01
C GLU A 129 -9.12 -28.90 -9.36
N MET A 130 -9.45 -28.88 -10.65
CA MET A 130 -10.70 -29.43 -11.18
C MET A 130 -10.38 -30.55 -12.17
N THR A 131 -11.13 -31.66 -12.08
CA THR A 131 -11.07 -32.72 -13.08
C THR A 131 -12.22 -32.54 -14.05
N ARG A 132 -11.90 -32.39 -15.34
CA ARG A 132 -12.88 -32.29 -16.42
C ARG A 132 -13.47 -33.65 -16.75
N ASP A 133 -14.61 -33.64 -17.45
CA ASP A 133 -15.30 -34.85 -17.92
C ASP A 133 -14.42 -35.74 -18.83
N ASP A 134 -13.38 -35.17 -19.46
CA ASP A 134 -12.39 -35.89 -20.27
C ASP A 134 -11.17 -36.39 -19.46
N ASN A 135 -11.29 -36.47 -18.13
CA ASN A 135 -10.24 -36.86 -17.17
C ASN A 135 -8.98 -35.96 -17.18
N LYS A 136 -9.04 -34.75 -17.77
CA LYS A 136 -7.95 -33.78 -17.68
C LYS A 136 -8.05 -32.97 -16.39
N LYS A 137 -6.89 -32.76 -15.75
CA LYS A 137 -6.75 -31.86 -14.61
C LYS A 137 -6.54 -30.43 -15.11
N GLU A 138 -7.28 -29.49 -14.54
CA GLU A 138 -7.08 -28.05 -14.72
C GLU A 138 -6.81 -27.40 -13.37
N HIS A 139 -5.96 -26.38 -13.39
CA HIS A 139 -5.61 -25.59 -12.21
C HIS A 139 -6.15 -24.18 -12.37
N TRP A 140 -6.94 -23.76 -11.39
CA TRP A 140 -7.56 -22.44 -11.34
C TRP A 140 -7.03 -21.69 -10.12
N VAL A 141 -7.01 -20.37 -10.21
CA VAL A 141 -6.78 -19.51 -9.06
C VAL A 141 -8.02 -18.63 -8.90
N ARG A 142 -8.55 -18.56 -7.69
CA ARG A 142 -9.68 -17.68 -7.41
C ARG A 142 -9.22 -16.23 -7.46
N LEU A 143 -9.92 -15.41 -8.24
CA LEU A 143 -9.77 -13.97 -8.29
C LEU A 143 -11.11 -13.35 -7.94
N ASP A 144 -11.17 -12.67 -6.81
CA ASP A 144 -12.33 -11.94 -6.35
C ASP A 144 -12.15 -10.47 -6.74
N ILE A 145 -13.20 -9.87 -7.34
CA ILE A 145 -13.22 -8.46 -7.75
C ILE A 145 -14.48 -7.83 -7.19
N ASP A 146 -14.31 -6.99 -6.18
CA ASP A 146 -15.43 -6.43 -5.43
C ASP A 146 -15.27 -4.93 -5.22
N VAL A 147 -16.42 -4.26 -5.21
CA VAL A 147 -16.52 -2.84 -4.87
C VAL A 147 -16.76 -2.69 -3.38
N SER A 148 -15.93 -1.88 -2.72
CA SER A 148 -16.11 -1.51 -1.33
C SER A 148 -16.58 -0.06 -1.23
N ILE A 149 -17.37 0.25 -0.21
CA ILE A 149 -17.79 1.62 0.08
C ILE A 149 -16.90 2.20 1.16
N PHE A 150 -16.17 3.27 0.82
CA PHE A 150 -15.34 4.02 1.75
C PHE A 150 -16.07 5.31 2.09
N ASP A 151 -16.70 5.36 3.26
CA ASP A 151 -17.38 6.54 3.77
C ASP A 151 -16.39 7.71 3.92
N ASN A 152 -16.82 8.89 3.50
CA ASN A 152 -16.06 10.13 3.60
C ASN A 152 -16.94 11.35 3.88
N ALA A 153 -18.09 11.14 4.52
CA ALA A 153 -19.04 12.19 4.88
C ALA A 153 -18.48 13.22 5.88
N ASP A 154 -17.41 12.87 6.60
CA ASP A 154 -16.76 13.72 7.60
C ASP A 154 -15.79 14.75 7.01
N THR A 155 -15.11 14.41 5.90
CA THR A 155 -14.11 15.30 5.28
C THR A 155 -14.46 15.76 3.87
N GLU A 156 -15.42 15.11 3.20
CA GLU A 156 -15.94 15.48 1.88
C GLU A 156 -14.84 15.75 0.83
N LYS A 157 -13.87 14.83 0.72
CA LYS A 157 -12.72 14.99 -0.19
C LYS A 157 -13.16 15.00 -1.65
N GLU A 158 -12.33 15.61 -2.50
CA GLU A 158 -12.53 15.60 -3.95
C GLU A 158 -12.73 14.17 -4.48
N GLY A 159 -13.78 13.98 -5.28
CA GLY A 159 -14.18 12.69 -5.80
C GLY A 159 -15.15 11.91 -4.91
N ALA A 160 -15.36 12.29 -3.65
CA ALA A 160 -16.42 11.71 -2.83
C ALA A 160 -17.81 12.11 -3.36
N SER A 161 -18.72 11.16 -3.45
CA SER A 161 -20.10 11.39 -3.90
C SER A 161 -21.05 10.33 -3.37
N ALA A 162 -22.35 10.47 -3.69
CA ALA A 162 -23.36 9.51 -3.27
C ALA A 162 -23.08 8.10 -3.83
N THR A 163 -23.02 7.13 -2.95
CA THR A 163 -22.79 5.71 -3.27
C THR A 163 -24.10 4.97 -3.48
N TYR A 164 -24.04 3.75 -4.03
CA TYR A 164 -25.23 2.92 -4.29
C TYR A 164 -25.97 2.52 -3.00
N ASP A 165 -25.26 2.42 -1.87
CA ASP A 165 -25.81 2.12 -0.55
C ASP A 165 -26.21 3.39 0.24
N LYS A 166 -26.27 4.54 -0.43
CA LYS A 166 -26.71 5.84 0.11
C LYS A 166 -25.80 6.44 1.18
N ARG A 167 -24.50 6.12 1.13
CA ARG A 167 -23.45 6.83 1.89
C ARG A 167 -22.82 7.93 1.03
N PHE A 168 -22.02 8.79 1.64
CA PHE A 168 -21.26 9.82 0.92
C PHE A 168 -19.77 9.51 1.00
N GLY A 169 -19.15 9.13 -0.11
CA GLY A 169 -17.77 8.67 -0.09
C GLY A 169 -17.27 8.16 -1.43
N PHE A 170 -16.40 7.17 -1.38
CA PHE A 170 -15.79 6.55 -2.56
C PHE A 170 -16.31 5.13 -2.76
N ALA A 171 -16.20 4.64 -4.00
CA ALA A 171 -16.53 3.27 -4.37
C ALA A 171 -15.31 2.54 -4.96
N PRO A 172 -14.20 2.40 -4.21
CA PRO A 172 -13.02 1.70 -4.71
C PRO A 172 -13.37 0.27 -5.15
N ILE A 173 -12.70 -0.18 -6.21
CA ILE A 173 -12.76 -1.56 -6.68
C ILE A 173 -11.42 -2.22 -6.42
N PHE A 174 -11.45 -3.41 -5.80
CA PHE A 174 -10.28 -4.19 -5.47
C PHE A 174 -10.33 -5.53 -6.19
N ALA A 175 -9.18 -5.98 -6.66
CA ALA A 175 -8.98 -7.31 -7.18
C ALA A 175 -7.99 -8.03 -6.26
N HIS A 176 -8.36 -9.20 -5.75
CA HIS A 176 -7.51 -10.00 -4.89
C HIS A 176 -7.64 -11.49 -5.17
N LEU A 177 -6.54 -12.22 -4.98
CA LEU A 177 -6.56 -13.66 -5.12
C LEU A 177 -7.10 -14.34 -3.86
N GLY A 178 -7.56 -15.59 -4.00
CA GLY A 178 -7.83 -16.48 -2.89
C GLY A 178 -6.64 -16.49 -1.91
N GLY A 179 -6.93 -16.27 -0.63
CA GLY A 179 -5.90 -16.06 0.41
C GLY A 179 -5.58 -14.59 0.74
N GLY A 180 -6.24 -13.63 0.08
CA GLY A 180 -6.24 -12.21 0.49
C GLY A 180 -5.11 -11.35 -0.11
N TRP A 181 -4.44 -11.81 -1.17
CA TRP A 181 -3.42 -11.02 -1.84
C TRP A 181 -4.03 -10.04 -2.83
N MET A 182 -3.90 -8.73 -2.58
CA MET A 182 -4.37 -7.69 -3.49
C MET A 182 -3.49 -7.62 -4.75
N VAL A 183 -4.09 -7.84 -5.92
CA VAL A 183 -3.39 -7.76 -7.22
C VAL A 183 -3.55 -6.39 -7.87
N ASN A 184 -4.68 -5.73 -7.64
CA ASN A 184 -4.91 -4.36 -8.10
C ASN A 184 -5.99 -3.68 -7.25
N GLY A 185 -6.00 -2.36 -7.27
CA GLY A 185 -7.02 -1.55 -6.63
C GLY A 185 -7.12 -0.20 -7.30
N LYS A 186 -8.33 0.29 -7.49
CA LYS A 186 -8.58 1.63 -8.02
C LYS A 186 -9.56 2.38 -7.14
N LEU A 187 -9.15 3.55 -6.68
CA LEU A 187 -10.04 4.52 -6.05
C LEU A 187 -10.96 5.11 -7.14
N ARG A 188 -12.26 5.10 -6.88
CA ARG A 188 -13.27 5.63 -7.81
C ARG A 188 -14.25 6.53 -7.06
N PRO A 189 -14.87 7.51 -7.73
CA PRO A 189 -15.93 8.31 -7.14
C PRO A 189 -17.06 7.45 -6.57
N GLY A 190 -17.74 7.93 -5.53
CA GLY A 190 -18.84 7.19 -4.88
C GLY A 190 -19.95 6.76 -5.86
N SER A 191 -20.22 7.60 -6.85
CA SER A 191 -21.23 7.40 -7.89
C SER A 191 -20.84 6.39 -8.97
N SER A 192 -19.66 5.77 -8.89
CA SER A 192 -19.24 4.76 -9.85
C SER A 192 -20.06 3.47 -9.74
N HIS A 193 -20.59 3.01 -10.87
CA HIS A 193 -21.33 1.75 -10.95
C HIS A 193 -20.38 0.55 -10.71
N SER A 194 -20.90 -0.55 -10.16
CA SER A 194 -20.10 -1.75 -9.89
C SER A 194 -19.53 -2.39 -11.15
N SER A 195 -20.24 -2.29 -12.26
CA SER A 195 -19.85 -2.82 -13.57
C SER A 195 -19.16 -1.82 -14.50
N CYS A 196 -18.87 -0.59 -14.06
CA CYS A 196 -18.12 0.34 -14.92
C CYS A 196 -16.64 -0.05 -14.95
N GLU A 197 -15.94 0.31 -16.03
CA GLU A 197 -14.51 0.03 -16.16
C GLU A 197 -13.72 0.56 -14.96
N GLY A 198 -12.79 -0.27 -14.50
CA GLY A 198 -11.74 0.04 -13.54
C GLY A 198 -10.44 0.31 -14.28
#